data_AF-A0A6J6Y6M2-F1
#
_entry.id   AF-A0A6J6Y6M2-F1
#
_cell.length_a   1.000
_cell.length_b   1.000
_cell.length_c   1.000
_cell.angle_alpha   90.00
_cell.angle_beta   90.00
_cell.angle_gamma   90.00
#
_symmetry.space_group_name_H-M   'P 1'
#
loop_
_entity.id
_entity.type
_entity.pdbx_description
1 polymer ?
#
loop_
_entity_poly.entity_id
_entity_poly.type
_entity_poly.pdbx_seq_one_letter_code
_entity_poly.pdbx_strand_id
1 'polypeptide(L)' 'MREIQEGEELSFDYAMSDADDYDEFICECGEIGCRGLITGADWRRPELQRAYEGWFSNYISAKIRENSAAFDQVSE' A
#
# COMPACT_ATOMS: atom_id res chain seq x y z
N MET A 1 -9.87 -5.69 -4.93
CA MET A 1 -11.23 -5.20 -4.61
C MET A 1 -12.23 -6.30 -4.85
N ARG A 2 -13.22 -6.45 -3.97
CA ARG A 2 -14.22 -7.53 -4.03
C ARG A 2 -15.52 -7.12 -3.36
N GLU A 3 -16.57 -7.89 -3.59
CA GLU A 3 -17.80 -7.80 -2.81
C GLU A 3 -17.57 -8.24 -1.35
N ILE A 4 -18.36 -7.65 -0.45
CA ILE A 4 -18.29 -7.88 1.01
C ILE A 4 -19.66 -8.40 1.44
N GLN A 5 -19.67 -9.47 2.23
CA GLN A 5 -20.90 -10.09 2.71
C GLN A 5 -21.41 -9.41 3.99
N GLU A 6 -22.71 -9.57 4.27
CA GLU A 6 -23.28 -9.07 5.52
C GLU A 6 -22.62 -9.74 6.73
N GLY A 7 -22.22 -8.95 7.72
CA GLY A 7 -21.53 -9.42 8.92
C GLY A 7 -20.03 -9.64 8.75
N GLU A 8 -19.49 -9.45 7.56
CA GLU A 8 -18.04 -9.52 7.32
C GLU A 8 -17.32 -8.25 7.82
N GLU A 9 -16.14 -8.44 8.40
CA GLU A 9 -15.30 -7.31 8.83
C GLU A 9 -14.75 -6.54 7.62
N LEU A 10 -14.91 -5.22 7.66
CA LEU A 10 -14.30 -4.34 6.68
C LEU A 10 -12.81 -4.21 6.95
N SER A 11 -12.01 -4.72 6.02
CA SER A 11 -10.55 -4.59 6.05
C SER A 11 -10.05 -3.92 4.78
N PHE A 12 -8.91 -3.24 4.90
CA PHE A 12 -8.20 -2.64 3.77
C PHE A 12 -6.70 -2.64 4.04
N ASP A 13 -5.93 -2.39 3.00
CA ASP A 13 -4.47 -2.35 3.08
C ASP A 13 -3.98 -0.91 3.37
N TYR A 14 -3.26 -0.73 4.47
CA TYR A 14 -2.67 0.55 4.88
C TYR A 14 -1.76 1.17 3.82
N ALA A 15 -1.11 0.35 2.96
CA ALA A 15 -0.30 0.85 1.87
C ALA A 15 -1.09 1.70 0.85
N MET A 16 -2.43 1.62 0.87
CA MET A 16 -3.30 2.40 -0.02
C MET A 16 -3.54 3.83 0.49
N SER A 17 -3.30 4.10 1.77
CA SER A 17 -3.63 5.37 2.43
C SER A 17 -2.48 6.01 3.21
N ASP A 18 -1.52 5.21 3.67
CA ASP A 18 -0.50 5.65 4.62
C ASP A 18 0.90 5.67 4.02
N ALA A 19 1.67 6.68 4.42
CA ALA A 19 3.07 6.86 4.08
C ALA A 19 3.91 7.37 5.27
N ASP A 20 3.35 7.42 6.47
CA ASP A 20 4.01 7.86 7.70
C ASP A 20 4.74 6.68 8.37
N ASP A 21 5.97 6.91 8.85
CA ASP A 21 6.82 5.89 9.46
C ASP A 21 6.53 5.67 10.95
N TYR A 22 5.57 6.40 11.52
CA TYR A 22 5.20 6.27 12.93
C TYR A 22 4.32 5.04 13.25
N ASP A 23 3.51 4.55 12.31
CA ASP A 23 2.52 3.48 12.55
C ASP A 23 2.94 2.11 11.97
N GLU A 24 4.15 1.65 12.32
CA GLU A 24 4.60 0.30 11.97
C GLU A 24 4.12 -0.75 12.98
N PHE A 25 3.57 -1.87 12.50
CA PHE A 25 3.04 -2.92 13.38
C PHE A 25 3.03 -4.31 12.74
N ILE A 26 3.04 -5.35 13.59
CA ILE A 26 2.89 -6.73 13.16
C ILE A 26 1.44 -6.99 12.76
N CYS A 27 1.23 -7.47 11.53
CA CYS A 27 -0.09 -7.76 10.99
C CYS A 27 -0.58 -9.14 11.43
N GLU A 28 -1.80 -9.19 11.94
CA GLU A 28 -2.46 -10.41 12.39
C GLU A 28 -3.63 -10.83 11.48
N CYS A 29 -3.66 -10.36 10.22
CA CYS A 29 -4.78 -10.63 9.31
C CYS A 29 -4.96 -12.11 8.91
N GLY A 30 -3.94 -12.95 9.12
CA GLY A 30 -3.99 -14.40 8.88
C GLY A 30 -3.92 -14.84 7.41
N GLU A 31 -3.78 -13.90 6.46
CA GLU A 31 -3.72 -14.22 5.02
C GLU A 31 -2.38 -14.87 4.63
N ILE A 32 -2.41 -15.83 3.69
CA ILE A 32 -1.20 -16.57 3.25
C ILE A 32 -0.16 -15.62 2.63
N GLY A 33 -0.63 -14.59 1.93
CA GLY A 33 0.20 -13.55 1.33
C GLY A 33 0.52 -12.36 2.24
N CYS A 34 0.27 -12.47 3.56
CA CYS A 34 0.50 -11.37 4.49
C CYS A 34 1.98 -10.96 4.53
N ARG A 35 2.22 -9.64 4.63
CA ARG A 35 3.57 -9.06 4.73
C ARG A 35 4.21 -9.27 6.10
N GLY A 36 3.43 -9.65 7.11
CA GLY A 36 3.88 -9.87 8.49
C GLY A 36 4.12 -8.58 9.25
N LEU A 37 4.86 -7.62 8.69
CA LEU A 37 5.07 -6.28 9.23
C LEU A 37 4.48 -5.26 8.24
N ILE A 38 3.64 -4.36 8.75
CA ILE A 38 3.14 -3.20 8.01
C ILE A 38 4.06 -2.03 8.30
N THR A 39 4.45 -1.30 7.26
CA THR A 39 5.29 -0.10 7.39
C THR A 39 4.75 1.06 6.56
N GLY A 40 5.11 2.29 6.95
CA GLY A 40 4.84 3.51 6.16
C GLY A 40 5.52 3.55 4.78
N ALA A 41 6.42 2.61 4.50
CA ALA A 41 7.11 2.52 3.21
C ALA A 41 6.44 1.52 2.24
N ASP A 42 5.42 0.77 2.67
CA ASP A 42 4.86 -0.33 1.88
C ASP A 42 4.31 0.10 0.53
N TRP A 43 3.76 1.31 0.41
CA TRP A 43 3.26 1.88 -0.85
C TRP A 43 4.32 1.96 -1.96
N ARG A 44 5.61 1.88 -1.62
CA ARG A 44 6.73 1.90 -2.57
C ARG A 44 6.94 0.56 -3.26
N ARG A 45 6.35 -0.53 -2.75
CA ARG A 45 6.56 -1.89 -3.27
C ARG A 45 5.90 -2.07 -4.64
N PRO A 46 6.66 -2.38 -5.71
CA PRO A 46 6.12 -2.46 -7.07
C PRO A 46 4.98 -3.48 -7.22
N GLU A 47 5.02 -4.57 -6.46
CA GLU A 47 3.96 -5.58 -6.44
C GLU A 47 2.65 -5.03 -5.88
N LEU A 48 2.68 -4.17 -4.87
CA LEU A 48 1.48 -3.53 -4.32
C LEU A 48 0.97 -2.42 -5.26
N GLN A 49 1.89 -1.66 -5.87
CA GLN A 49 1.52 -0.65 -6.88
C GLN A 49 0.77 -1.28 -8.06
N ARG A 50 1.23 -2.44 -8.55
CA ARG A 50 0.52 -3.18 -9.60
C ARG A 50 -0.79 -3.79 -9.11
N ALA A 51 -0.81 -4.37 -7.91
CA ALA A 51 -2.01 -5.02 -7.37
C ALA A 51 -3.15 -4.04 -7.07
N TYR A 52 -2.82 -2.81 -6.68
CA TYR A 52 -3.78 -1.78 -6.25
C TYR A 52 -3.89 -0.60 -7.21
N GLU A 53 -3.48 -0.76 -8.47
CA GLU A 53 -3.62 0.27 -9.49
C GLU A 53 -5.07 0.79 -9.55
N GLY A 54 -5.24 2.11 -9.47
CA GLY A 54 -6.54 2.77 -9.45
C GLY A 54 -7.27 2.79 -8.09
N TRP A 55 -6.72 2.14 -7.06
CA TRP A 55 -7.34 2.06 -5.73
C TRP A 55 -6.62 2.86 -4.63
N PHE A 56 -5.40 3.32 -4.89
CA PHE A 56 -4.68 4.20 -3.98
C PHE A 56 -5.46 5.49 -3.72
N SER A 57 -5.39 5.98 -2.48
CA SER A 57 -5.83 7.35 -2.17
C SER A 57 -5.11 8.37 -3.06
N ASN A 58 -5.71 9.55 -3.22
CA ASN A 58 -5.09 10.64 -3.97
C ASN A 58 -3.69 11.01 -3.42
N TYR A 59 -3.54 10.94 -2.10
CA TYR A 59 -2.28 11.19 -1.40
C TYR A 59 -1.19 10.19 -1.81
N ILE A 60 -1.44 8.89 -1.70
CA ILE A 60 -0.47 7.86 -2.06
C ILE A 60 -0.21 7.86 -3.57
N SER A 61 -1.24 8.06 -4.39
CA SER A 61 -1.09 8.19 -5.84
C SER A 61 -0.14 9.33 -6.24
N ALA A 62 -0.18 10.47 -5.52
CA ALA A 62 0.76 11.57 -5.74
C ALA A 62 2.19 11.17 -5.37
N LYS A 63 2.37 10.54 -4.20
CA LYS A 63 3.68 10.04 -3.76
C LYS A 63 4.29 9.01 -4.71
N ILE A 64 3.48 8.09 -5.25
CA ILE A 64 3.94 7.11 -6.25
C ILE A 64 4.47 7.84 -7.48
N ARG A 65 3.74 8.83 -8.01
CA ARG A 65 4.19 9.61 -9.18
C ARG A 65 5.49 10.38 -8.90
N GLU A 66 5.61 11.02 -7.74
CA GLU A 66 6.82 11.72 -7.32
C GLU A 66 8.03 10.76 -7.22
N ASN A 67 7.82 9.58 -6.65
CA ASN A 67 8.87 8.58 -6.46
C ASN A 67 9.28 7.93 -7.79
N SER A 68 8.34 7.65 -8.69
CA SER A 68 8.65 7.16 -10.04
C SER A 68 9.42 8.21 -10.85
N ALA A 69 9.07 9.49 -10.75
CA ALA A 69 9.81 10.57 -11.38
C ALA A 69 11.23 10.74 -10.80
N ALA A 70 11.42 10.49 -9.50
CA ALA A 70 12.73 10.51 -8.86
C ALA A 70 13.63 9.34 -9.33
N PHE A 71 13.05 8.19 -9.67
CA PHE A 71 13.80 7.03 -10.16
C PHE A 71 14.35 7.25 -11.58
N ASP A 72 13.60 7.92 -12.45
CA ASP A 72 14.02 8.23 -13.82
C ASP A 72 15.19 9.25 -13.88
N GLN A 73 15.41 10.04 -12.82
CA GLN A 73 16.46 11.07 -12.76
C GLN A 73 17.82 10.58 -12.24
N VAL A 74 17.97 9.31 -11.82
CA VAL A 74 19.25 8.76 -11.30
C VAL A 74 20.01 7.96 -12.38
N SER A 75 19.74 8.24 -13.66
CA SER A 75 20.40 7.59 -14.80
C SER A 75 21.21 8.57 -15.65
N GLU A 76 22.19 9.23 -15.02
CA GLU A 76 23.36 9.85 -15.67
C GLU A 76 24.65 9.56 -14.89
#